data_AF-A0A7Z9BLT5-F1
#
_entry.id   AF-A0A7Z9BLT5-F1
#
_cell.length_a   1.000
_cell.length_b   1.000
_cell.length_c   1.000
_cell.angle_alpha   90.00
_cell.angle_beta   90.00
_cell.angle_gamma   90.00
#
_symmetry.space_group_name_H-M   'P 1'
#
loop_
_entity.id
_entity.type
_entity.pdbx_description
1 polymer ?
#
loop_
_entity_poly.entity_id
_entity_poly.type
_entity_poly.pdbx_seq_one_letter_code
_entity_poly.pdbx_strand_id
1 'polypeptide(L)'
;MNQVNLTLVLEDLDSSKLETQVLALEQAADIVQVLAMKVLETFKTSNNPFLIAEHLYQFGSILVPHLETLFQETENSELKLLSAIVLLRLGSQVGVSYLLQAIIEDQQYPCLVASCLASIPIYEAINPILQRLRCADLQEIDLIIGLLTVLEDFNYNIPNDLYQRFTASEAPWQVQAVAKSIFQTLASRLQMKTPESVEIVEDDHKSDLVDPKTELKLKSLGFF
;
A
#
# COMPACT_ATOMS: atom_id res chain seq x y z
N MET A 1 -31.91 2.75 22.73
CA MET A 1 -30.65 1.97 22.71
C MET A 1 -30.34 1.61 24.15
N ASN A 2 -30.32 0.32 24.49
CA ASN A 2 -29.93 -0.11 25.84
C ASN A 2 -28.52 0.38 26.11
N GLN A 3 -28.31 0.94 27.29
CA GLN A 3 -27.02 1.44 27.73
C GLN A 3 -26.10 0.23 27.91
N VAL A 4 -25.26 -0.05 26.91
CA VAL A 4 -24.42 -1.23 26.94
C VAL A 4 -23.36 -1.03 28.03
N ASN A 5 -23.35 -1.92 29.01
CA ASN A 5 -22.46 -1.83 30.15
C ASN A 5 -21.19 -2.63 29.87
N LEU A 6 -20.17 -1.95 29.33
CA LEU A 6 -18.87 -2.56 29.04
C LEU A 6 -18.26 -3.22 30.28
N THR A 7 -18.48 -2.67 31.48
CA THR A 7 -17.95 -3.24 32.73
C THR A 7 -18.52 -4.62 33.00
N LEU A 8 -19.83 -4.82 32.82
CA LEU A 8 -20.45 -6.13 33.01
C LEU A 8 -19.96 -7.15 31.98
N VAL A 9 -19.78 -6.73 30.72
CA VAL A 9 -19.23 -7.62 29.67
C VAL A 9 -17.83 -8.08 30.02
N LEU A 10 -16.98 -7.19 30.54
CA LEU A 10 -15.63 -7.55 30.96
C LEU A 10 -15.64 -8.52 32.16
N GLU A 11 -16.49 -8.28 33.16
CA GLU A 11 -16.65 -9.20 34.30
C GLU A 11 -17.15 -10.58 33.88
N ASP A 12 -18.11 -10.64 32.95
CA ASP A 12 -18.68 -11.90 32.45
C ASP A 12 -17.69 -12.69 31.56
N LEU A 13 -16.77 -12.01 30.87
CA LEU A 13 -15.67 -12.65 30.13
C LEU A 13 -14.67 -13.35 31.07
N ASP A 14 -14.43 -12.79 32.25
CA ASP A 14 -13.58 -13.36 33.30
C ASP A 14 -14.27 -14.48 34.10
N SER A 15 -15.55 -14.75 33.82
CA SER A 15 -16.32 -15.81 34.47
C SER A 15 -15.71 -17.20 34.24
N SER A 16 -15.79 -18.07 35.24
CA SER A 16 -15.40 -19.49 35.10
C SER A 16 -16.46 -20.34 34.38
N LYS A 17 -17.61 -19.76 34.01
CA LYS A 17 -18.74 -20.47 33.37
C LYS A 17 -18.76 -20.19 31.88
N LEU A 18 -18.64 -21.24 31.07
CA LEU A 18 -18.58 -21.14 29.62
C LEU A 18 -19.81 -20.43 29.02
N GLU A 19 -21.00 -20.74 29.52
CA GLU A 19 -22.25 -20.12 29.01
C GLU A 19 -22.27 -18.61 29.23
N THR A 20 -21.72 -18.14 30.36
CA THR A 20 -21.58 -16.71 30.66
C THR A 20 -20.56 -16.07 29.72
N GLN A 21 -19.41 -16.72 29.49
CA GLN A 21 -18.37 -16.21 28.60
C GLN A 21 -18.86 -16.09 27.15
N VAL A 22 -19.61 -17.08 26.65
CA VAL A 22 -20.16 -17.06 25.28
C VAL A 22 -21.11 -15.88 25.09
N LEU A 23 -22.05 -15.67 26.02
CA LEU A 23 -22.97 -14.53 25.96
C LEU A 23 -22.23 -13.18 26.05
N ALA A 24 -21.17 -13.12 26.86
CA ALA A 24 -20.34 -11.92 26.97
C ALA A 24 -19.57 -11.64 25.68
N LEU A 25 -19.07 -12.68 24.98
CA LEU A 25 -18.42 -12.53 23.68
C LEU A 25 -19.39 -12.02 22.61
N GLU A 26 -20.63 -12.52 22.57
CA GLU A 26 -21.67 -12.03 21.66
C GLU A 26 -21.98 -10.55 21.93
N GLN A 27 -22.13 -10.17 23.20
CA GLN A 27 -22.34 -8.77 23.59
C GLN A 27 -21.14 -7.89 23.25
N ALA A 28 -19.92 -8.38 23.44
CA ALA A 28 -18.70 -7.66 23.06
C ALA A 28 -18.68 -7.41 21.55
N ALA A 29 -19.02 -8.42 20.74
CA ALA A 29 -19.11 -8.27 19.28
C ALA A 29 -20.12 -7.18 18.88
N ASP A 30 -21.30 -7.16 19.51
CA ASP A 30 -22.31 -6.12 19.29
C ASP A 30 -21.80 -4.72 19.67
N ILE A 31 -21.04 -4.59 20.76
CA ILE A 31 -20.41 -3.31 21.17
C ILE A 31 -19.45 -2.83 20.11
N VAL A 32 -18.53 -3.69 19.66
CA VAL A 32 -17.51 -3.30 18.68
C VAL A 32 -18.19 -2.94 17.36
N GLN A 33 -19.25 -3.66 16.97
CA GLN A 33 -20.05 -3.34 15.78
C GLN A 33 -20.71 -1.96 15.87
N VAL A 34 -21.32 -1.62 17.01
CA VAL A 34 -21.91 -0.28 17.23
C VAL A 34 -20.84 0.81 17.21
N LEU A 35 -19.67 0.54 17.80
CA LEU A 35 -18.55 1.48 17.80
C LEU A 35 -18.02 1.73 16.39
N ALA A 36 -17.82 0.67 15.60
CA ALA A 36 -17.41 0.74 14.19
C ALA A 36 -18.37 1.61 13.38
N MET A 37 -19.68 1.41 13.53
CA MET A 37 -20.70 2.23 12.85
C MET A 37 -20.64 3.69 13.29
N LYS A 38 -20.52 3.98 14.59
CA LYS A 38 -20.44 5.37 15.08
C LYS A 38 -19.19 6.10 14.58
N VAL A 39 -18.07 5.40 14.51
CA VAL A 39 -16.80 5.94 14.00
C VAL A 39 -16.93 6.23 12.51
N LEU A 40 -17.56 5.34 11.74
CA LEU A 40 -17.82 5.57 10.32
C LEU A 40 -18.78 6.75 10.10
N GLU A 41 -19.84 6.90 10.89
CA GLU A 41 -20.73 8.06 10.80
C GLU A 41 -19.99 9.36 11.15
N THR A 42 -19.09 9.32 12.13
CA THR A 42 -18.20 10.45 12.46
C THR A 42 -17.30 10.79 11.27
N PHE A 43 -16.72 9.79 10.61
CA PHE A 43 -15.90 9.98 9.42
C PHE A 43 -16.69 10.64 8.28
N LYS A 44 -17.92 10.19 8.00
CA LYS A 44 -18.79 10.75 6.95
C LYS A 44 -19.20 12.20 7.20
N THR A 45 -19.39 12.58 8.47
CA THR A 45 -19.98 13.88 8.87
C THR A 45 -18.95 14.88 9.39
N SER A 46 -17.69 14.48 9.56
CA SER A 46 -16.62 15.34 10.05
C SER A 46 -16.29 16.46 9.06
N ASN A 47 -16.00 17.64 9.58
CA ASN A 47 -15.43 18.74 8.80
C ASN A 47 -13.97 18.48 8.39
N ASN A 48 -13.32 17.48 9.00
CA ASN A 48 -11.95 17.08 8.72
C ASN A 48 -11.90 15.55 8.58
N PRO A 49 -12.43 14.99 7.47
CA PRO A 49 -12.48 13.54 7.28
C PRO A 49 -11.08 12.91 7.22
N PHE A 50 -10.08 13.65 6.73
CA PHE A 50 -8.67 13.23 6.70
C PHE A 50 -8.15 12.80 8.08
N LEU A 51 -8.31 13.64 9.10
CA LEU A 51 -7.83 13.33 10.46
C LEU A 51 -8.54 12.10 11.05
N ILE A 52 -9.81 11.91 10.73
CA ILE A 52 -10.52 10.71 11.16
C ILE A 52 -9.98 9.48 10.44
N ALA A 53 -9.80 9.55 9.11
CA ALA A 53 -9.24 8.47 8.29
C ALA A 53 -7.86 8.01 8.78
N GLU A 54 -7.01 8.93 9.22
CA GLU A 54 -5.72 8.60 9.83
C GLU A 54 -5.83 7.75 11.09
N HIS A 55 -6.95 7.74 11.80
CA HIS A 55 -7.15 6.91 12.99
C HIS A 55 -8.01 5.67 12.73
N LEU A 56 -8.70 5.58 11.59
CA LEU A 56 -9.59 4.46 11.29
C LEU A 56 -8.86 3.11 11.26
N TYR A 57 -7.60 3.06 10.82
CA TYR A 57 -6.86 1.80 10.75
C TYR A 57 -6.72 1.09 12.12
N GLN A 58 -6.82 1.84 13.23
CA GLN A 58 -6.71 1.29 14.59
C GLN A 58 -7.86 0.34 14.95
N PHE A 59 -8.98 0.43 14.24
CA PHE A 59 -10.11 -0.50 14.39
C PHE A 59 -9.89 -1.82 13.64
N GLY A 60 -8.83 -1.90 12.82
CA GLY A 60 -8.48 -3.13 12.11
C GLY A 60 -9.53 -3.56 11.10
N SER A 61 -9.58 -4.87 10.84
CA SER A 61 -10.40 -5.47 9.78
C SER A 61 -11.90 -5.35 10.00
N ILE A 62 -12.38 -4.98 11.19
CA ILE A 62 -13.81 -4.82 11.45
C ILE A 62 -14.43 -3.69 10.63
N LEU A 63 -13.64 -2.67 10.26
CA LEU A 63 -14.12 -1.57 9.43
C LEU A 63 -14.20 -1.91 7.95
N VAL A 64 -13.55 -2.98 7.49
CA VAL A 64 -13.44 -3.28 6.04
C VAL A 64 -14.81 -3.34 5.37
N PRO A 65 -15.79 -4.17 5.81
CA PRO A 65 -17.07 -4.25 5.13
C PRO A 65 -17.80 -2.89 5.05
N HIS A 66 -17.69 -2.10 6.12
CA HIS A 66 -18.32 -0.79 6.21
C HIS A 66 -17.69 0.26 5.33
N LEU A 67 -16.35 0.25 5.23
CA LEU A 67 -15.61 1.14 4.36
C LEU A 67 -15.78 0.75 2.89
N GLU A 68 -15.89 -0.54 2.56
CA GLU A 68 -16.18 -0.99 1.20
C GLU A 68 -17.56 -0.50 0.74
N THR A 69 -18.59 -0.63 1.59
CA THR A 69 -19.91 -0.05 1.32
C THR A 69 -19.83 1.47 1.14
N LEU A 70 -19.16 2.18 2.05
CA LEU A 70 -18.99 3.63 1.93
C LEU A 70 -18.27 4.03 0.63
N PHE A 71 -17.21 3.31 0.25
CA PHE A 71 -16.45 3.55 -0.98
C PHE A 71 -17.31 3.38 -2.23
N GLN A 72 -18.18 2.38 -2.25
CA GLN A 72 -19.07 2.10 -3.38
C GLN A 72 -20.21 3.13 -3.49
N GLU A 73 -20.78 3.55 -2.37
CA GLU A 73 -22.01 4.36 -2.33
C GLU A 73 -21.76 5.87 -2.28
N THR A 74 -20.57 6.32 -1.84
CA THR A 74 -20.32 7.76 -1.67
C THR A 74 -20.02 8.46 -3.00
N GLU A 75 -20.67 9.61 -3.18
CA GLU A 75 -20.41 10.56 -4.27
C GLU A 75 -19.39 11.64 -3.86
N ASN A 76 -19.04 11.72 -2.59
CA ASN A 76 -18.01 12.65 -2.11
C ASN A 76 -16.62 12.10 -2.46
N SER A 77 -15.91 12.78 -3.36
CA SER A 77 -14.60 12.37 -3.86
C SER A 77 -13.54 12.25 -2.76
N GLU A 78 -13.52 13.17 -1.80
CA GLU A 78 -12.58 13.13 -0.67
C GLU A 78 -12.86 11.92 0.23
N LEU A 79 -14.12 11.68 0.60
CA LEU A 79 -14.49 10.49 1.38
C LEU A 79 -14.19 9.21 0.61
N LYS A 80 -14.41 9.19 -0.70
CA LYS A 80 -14.11 8.03 -1.56
C LYS A 80 -12.60 7.74 -1.57
N LEU A 81 -11.78 8.77 -1.74
CA LEU A 81 -10.33 8.68 -1.72
C LEU A 81 -9.80 8.19 -0.38
N LEU A 82 -10.22 8.83 0.71
CA LEU A 82 -9.78 8.48 2.05
C LEU A 82 -10.25 7.07 2.45
N SER A 83 -11.46 6.66 2.06
CA SER A 83 -11.94 5.29 2.26
C SER A 83 -11.05 4.28 1.54
N ALA A 84 -10.69 4.55 0.27
CA ALA A 84 -9.80 3.68 -0.50
C ALA A 84 -8.39 3.59 0.13
N ILE A 85 -7.85 4.68 0.66
CA ILE A 85 -6.57 4.70 1.38
C ILE A 85 -6.62 3.81 2.63
N VAL A 86 -7.68 3.96 3.45
CA VAL A 86 -7.82 3.17 4.69
C VAL A 86 -8.04 1.69 4.36
N LEU A 87 -8.87 1.38 3.36
CA LEU A 87 -9.09 0.01 2.88
C LEU A 87 -7.78 -0.65 2.44
N LEU A 88 -6.96 0.06 1.67
CA LEU A 88 -5.65 -0.44 1.24
C LEU A 88 -4.75 -0.76 2.44
N ARG A 89 -4.68 0.13 3.44
CA ARG A 89 -3.91 -0.11 4.69
C ARG A 89 -4.43 -1.31 5.49
N LEU A 90 -5.74 -1.58 5.42
CA LEU A 90 -6.37 -2.75 6.04
C LEU A 90 -6.27 -4.02 5.17
N GLY A 91 -5.60 -3.96 4.02
CA GLY A 91 -5.36 -5.09 3.13
C GLY A 91 -6.44 -5.33 2.07
N SER A 92 -7.48 -4.47 1.98
CA SER A 92 -8.47 -4.55 0.91
C SER A 92 -7.99 -3.81 -0.34
N GLN A 93 -8.07 -4.49 -1.49
CA GLN A 93 -7.61 -3.96 -2.78
C GLN A 93 -8.72 -3.29 -3.60
N VAL A 94 -9.96 -3.23 -3.09
CA VAL A 94 -11.13 -2.77 -3.87
C VAL A 94 -10.97 -1.35 -4.43
N GLY A 95 -10.21 -0.50 -3.74
CA GLY A 95 -9.97 0.90 -4.10
C GLY A 95 -8.72 1.15 -4.93
N VAL A 96 -7.89 0.13 -5.22
CA VAL A 96 -6.56 0.35 -5.85
C VAL A 96 -6.67 1.04 -7.20
N SER A 97 -7.60 0.62 -8.07
CA SER A 97 -7.80 1.26 -9.38
C SER A 97 -8.18 2.74 -9.25
N TYR A 98 -9.00 3.08 -8.25
CA TYR A 98 -9.36 4.46 -7.95
C TYR A 98 -8.16 5.27 -7.44
N LEU A 99 -7.33 4.69 -6.57
CA LEU A 99 -6.10 5.34 -6.09
C LEU A 99 -5.09 5.58 -7.21
N LEU A 100 -4.92 4.62 -8.13
CA LEU A 100 -4.05 4.80 -9.30
C LEU A 100 -4.51 5.98 -10.16
N GLN A 101 -5.82 6.12 -10.38
CA GLN A 101 -6.37 7.26 -11.11
C GLN A 101 -6.20 8.58 -10.33
N ALA A 102 -6.38 8.54 -9.02
CA ALA A 102 -6.25 9.72 -8.16
C ALA A 102 -4.84 10.33 -8.18
N ILE A 103 -3.77 9.54 -8.39
CA ILE A 103 -2.42 10.10 -8.59
C ILE A 103 -2.39 11.10 -9.75
N ILE A 104 -3.17 10.84 -10.80
CA ILE A 104 -3.19 11.63 -12.03
C ILE A 104 -4.13 12.83 -11.88
N GLU A 105 -5.31 12.62 -11.31
CA GLU A 105 -6.41 13.59 -11.36
C GLU A 105 -6.55 14.43 -10.09
N ASP A 106 -6.23 13.87 -8.92
CA ASP A 106 -6.43 14.52 -7.64
C ASP A 106 -5.45 15.68 -7.44
N GLN A 107 -5.93 16.77 -6.87
CA GLN A 107 -5.16 17.99 -6.69
C GLN A 107 -4.71 18.20 -5.23
N GLN A 108 -5.30 17.47 -4.29
CA GLN A 108 -5.11 17.71 -2.85
C GLN A 108 -4.14 16.71 -2.23
N TYR A 109 -4.24 15.45 -2.63
CA TYR A 109 -3.59 14.31 -2.00
C TYR A 109 -2.80 13.37 -2.96
N PRO A 110 -2.32 13.79 -4.15
CA PRO A 110 -1.66 12.86 -5.08
C PRO A 110 -0.40 12.20 -4.47
N CYS A 111 0.41 12.96 -3.72
CA CYS A 111 1.60 12.45 -3.05
C CYS A 111 1.27 11.46 -1.92
N LEU A 112 0.19 11.73 -1.16
CA LEU A 112 -0.28 10.83 -0.11
C LEU A 112 -0.72 9.50 -0.70
N VAL A 113 -1.49 9.54 -1.79
CA VAL A 113 -1.96 8.35 -2.50
C VAL A 113 -0.79 7.54 -3.04
N ALA A 114 0.14 8.19 -3.72
CA ALA A 114 1.34 7.56 -4.26
C ALA A 114 2.19 6.90 -3.15
N SER A 115 2.38 7.59 -2.02
CA SER A 115 3.12 7.05 -0.86
C SER A 115 2.41 5.85 -0.25
N CYS A 116 1.08 5.87 -0.17
CA CYS A 116 0.30 4.75 0.34
C CYS A 116 0.49 3.50 -0.54
N LEU A 117 0.45 3.67 -1.86
CA LEU A 117 0.67 2.59 -2.83
C LEU A 117 2.12 2.07 -2.81
N ALA A 118 3.11 2.93 -2.52
CA ALA A 118 4.50 2.51 -2.34
C ALA A 118 4.72 1.71 -1.05
N SER A 119 3.98 2.03 0.03
CA SER A 119 4.09 1.31 1.30
C SER A 119 3.61 -0.15 1.24
N ILE A 120 2.70 -0.46 0.31
CA ILE A 120 2.24 -1.81 -0.01
C ILE A 120 2.58 -2.03 -1.48
N PRO A 121 3.83 -2.36 -1.83
CA PRO A 121 4.50 -2.08 -3.11
C PRO A 121 3.69 -2.43 -4.37
N ILE A 122 2.72 -1.57 -4.71
CA ILE A 122 1.87 -1.64 -5.90
C ILE A 122 2.61 -0.88 -6.99
N TYR A 123 3.48 -1.60 -7.70
CA TYR A 123 4.34 -1.07 -8.74
C TYR A 123 3.57 -0.47 -9.93
N GLU A 124 2.30 -0.83 -10.09
CA GLU A 124 1.36 -0.22 -11.04
C GLU A 124 1.25 1.30 -10.86
N ALA A 125 1.54 1.83 -9.66
CA ALA A 125 1.54 3.25 -9.36
C ALA A 125 2.65 4.04 -10.06
N ILE A 126 3.73 3.39 -10.50
CA ILE A 126 4.86 4.06 -11.17
C ILE A 126 4.39 4.80 -12.43
N ASN A 127 3.56 4.16 -13.26
CA ASN A 127 3.12 4.78 -14.52
C ASN A 127 2.24 6.03 -14.28
N PRO A 128 1.19 5.99 -13.42
CA PRO A 128 0.47 7.18 -12.98
C PRO A 128 1.37 8.29 -12.43
N ILE A 129 2.38 7.95 -11.61
CA ILE A 129 3.33 8.92 -11.05
C ILE A 129 4.12 9.59 -12.19
N LEU A 130 4.68 8.81 -13.10
CA LEU A 130 5.43 9.33 -14.25
C LEU A 130 4.56 10.21 -15.14
N GLN A 131 3.31 9.81 -15.37
CA GLN A 131 2.35 10.60 -16.14
C GLN A 131 2.07 11.95 -15.45
N ARG A 132 1.77 11.94 -14.15
CA ARG A 132 1.52 13.18 -13.40
C ARG A 132 2.76 14.08 -13.40
N LEU A 133 3.95 13.52 -13.22
CA LEU A 133 5.21 14.26 -13.28
C LEU A 133 5.48 14.89 -14.66
N ARG A 134 5.09 14.26 -15.77
CA ARG A 134 5.24 14.83 -17.11
C ARG A 134 4.28 16.02 -17.35
N CYS A 135 3.11 15.98 -16.73
CA CYS A 135 2.09 17.01 -16.89
C CYS A 135 2.17 18.14 -15.85
N ALA A 136 2.85 17.92 -14.71
CA ALA A 136 2.97 18.90 -13.64
C ALA A 136 3.63 20.20 -14.11
N ASP A 137 3.14 21.35 -13.66
CA ASP A 137 3.81 22.63 -13.84
C ASP A 137 5.08 22.66 -12.96
N LEU A 138 6.16 23.28 -13.44
CA LEU A 138 7.40 23.42 -12.68
C LEU A 138 7.21 24.21 -11.37
N GLN A 139 6.14 25.01 -11.25
CA GLN A 139 5.75 25.71 -10.02
C GLN A 139 5.07 24.80 -8.99
N GLU A 140 4.61 23.60 -9.36
CA GLU A 140 4.06 22.59 -8.43
C GLU A 140 5.21 21.87 -7.68
N ILE A 141 6.05 22.64 -6.99
CA ILE A 141 7.30 22.16 -6.37
C ILE A 141 7.03 20.99 -5.40
N ASP A 142 6.04 21.13 -4.51
CA ASP A 142 5.73 20.13 -3.50
C ASP A 142 5.19 18.82 -4.12
N LEU A 143 4.39 18.93 -5.18
CA LEU A 143 3.93 17.78 -5.94
C LEU A 143 5.11 17.04 -6.58
N ILE A 144 5.96 17.77 -7.30
CA ILE A 144 7.10 17.18 -8.02
C ILE A 144 8.04 16.49 -7.04
N ILE A 145 8.43 17.17 -5.95
CA ILE A 145 9.33 16.59 -4.94
C ILE A 145 8.69 15.37 -4.28
N GLY A 146 7.41 15.45 -3.90
CA GLY A 146 6.70 14.34 -3.27
C GLY A 146 6.67 13.11 -4.18
N LEU A 147 6.29 13.28 -5.45
CA LEU A 147 6.22 12.19 -6.41
C LEU A 147 7.59 11.62 -6.79
N LEU A 148 8.63 12.46 -6.89
CA LEU A 148 10.00 11.98 -7.11
C LEU A 148 10.49 11.13 -5.93
N THR A 149 10.19 11.55 -4.71
CA THR A 149 10.54 10.79 -3.49
C THR A 149 9.84 9.42 -3.50
N VAL A 150 8.57 9.36 -3.90
CA VAL A 150 7.86 8.08 -4.02
C VAL A 150 8.50 7.16 -5.08
N LEU A 151 9.02 7.70 -6.19
CA LEU A 151 9.76 6.87 -7.16
C LEU A 151 11.06 6.32 -6.56
N GLU A 152 11.73 7.07 -5.67
CA GLU A 152 12.89 6.57 -4.92
C GLU A 152 12.50 5.44 -3.97
N ASP A 153 11.34 5.52 -3.31
CA ASP A 153 10.80 4.46 -2.44
C ASP A 153 10.53 3.17 -3.24
N PHE A 154 10.03 3.29 -4.48
CA PHE A 154 9.92 2.17 -5.42
C PHE A 154 11.27 1.67 -5.95
N ASN A 155 12.38 2.35 -5.62
CA ASN A 155 13.70 2.15 -6.20
C ASN A 155 13.66 2.19 -7.74
N TYR A 156 12.84 3.09 -8.29
CA TYR A 156 12.62 3.25 -9.72
C TYR A 156 13.46 4.38 -10.31
N ASN A 157 14.18 4.09 -11.40
CA ASN A 157 15.02 5.08 -12.07
C ASN A 157 14.18 6.14 -12.79
N ILE A 158 14.48 7.41 -12.52
CA ILE A 158 13.84 8.53 -13.19
C ILE A 158 14.15 8.46 -14.70
N PRO A 159 13.13 8.42 -15.58
CA PRO A 159 13.31 8.48 -17.02
C PRO A 159 14.10 9.72 -17.48
N ASN A 160 14.91 9.58 -18.52
CA ASN A 160 15.80 10.65 -18.97
C ASN A 160 15.06 11.94 -19.37
N ASP A 161 13.85 11.84 -19.92
CA ASP A 161 13.01 13.00 -20.22
C ASP A 161 12.65 13.81 -18.97
N LEU A 162 12.25 13.13 -17.89
CA LEU A 162 11.96 13.78 -16.60
C LEU A 162 13.23 14.29 -15.93
N TYR A 163 14.33 13.53 -15.99
CA TYR A 163 15.61 13.97 -15.44
C TYR A 163 16.10 15.26 -16.12
N GLN A 164 16.10 15.31 -17.45
CA GLN A 164 16.49 16.51 -18.20
C GLN A 164 15.57 17.69 -17.87
N ARG A 165 14.25 17.46 -17.83
CA ARG A 165 13.25 18.48 -17.49
C ARG A 165 13.50 19.08 -16.10
N PHE A 166 13.70 18.24 -15.10
CA PHE A 166 13.83 18.67 -13.70
C PHE A 166 15.23 19.14 -13.33
N THR A 167 16.22 18.96 -14.19
CA THR A 167 17.59 19.48 -14.00
C THR A 167 17.94 20.68 -14.90
N ALA A 168 17.01 21.09 -15.75
CA ALA A 168 17.15 22.27 -16.61
C ALA A 168 17.24 23.57 -15.80
N SER A 169 17.81 24.62 -16.41
CA SER A 169 18.01 25.93 -15.77
C SER A 169 16.70 26.60 -15.33
N GLU A 170 15.60 26.27 -15.99
CA GLU A 170 14.28 26.86 -15.77
C GLU A 170 13.54 26.20 -14.60
N ALA A 171 13.95 25.00 -14.17
CA ALA A 171 13.34 24.31 -13.04
C ALA A 171 13.72 24.98 -11.71
N PRO A 172 12.81 25.07 -10.72
CA PRO A 172 13.15 25.54 -9.39
C PRO A 172 14.32 24.77 -8.78
N TRP A 173 15.20 25.46 -8.07
CA TRP A 173 16.42 24.85 -7.54
C TRP A 173 16.13 23.67 -6.61
N GLN A 174 15.00 23.67 -5.89
CA GLN A 174 14.56 22.58 -5.02
C GLN A 174 14.31 21.30 -5.83
N VAL A 175 13.60 21.42 -6.94
CA VAL A 175 13.32 20.32 -7.86
C VAL A 175 14.63 19.78 -8.45
N GLN A 176 15.53 20.68 -8.87
CA GLN A 176 16.84 20.28 -9.40
C GLN A 176 17.67 19.50 -8.37
N ALA A 177 17.70 19.98 -7.12
CA ALA A 177 18.48 19.36 -6.05
C ALA A 177 17.99 17.94 -5.77
N VAL A 178 16.67 17.76 -5.64
CA VAL A 178 16.05 16.45 -5.40
C VAL A 178 16.27 15.50 -6.58
N ALA A 179 16.01 15.95 -7.81
CA ALA A 179 16.19 15.11 -9.00
C ALA A 179 17.64 14.63 -9.17
N LYS A 180 18.62 15.50 -8.93
CA LYS A 180 20.05 15.14 -8.97
C LYS A 180 20.42 14.16 -7.86
N SER A 181 19.94 14.41 -6.63
CA SER A 181 20.19 13.55 -5.47
C SER A 181 19.67 12.13 -5.71
N ILE A 182 18.40 11.98 -6.12
CA ILE A 182 17.78 10.68 -6.36
C ILE A 182 18.53 9.93 -7.48
N PHE A 183 18.86 10.61 -8.57
CA PHE A 183 19.62 10.00 -9.67
C PHE A 183 20.97 9.45 -9.20
N GLN A 184 21.71 10.21 -8.39
CA GLN A 184 22.99 9.79 -7.83
C GLN A 184 22.83 8.60 -6.87
N THR A 185 21.83 8.65 -5.99
CA THR A 185 21.52 7.56 -5.06
C THR A 185 21.22 6.26 -5.82
N LEU A 186 20.35 6.31 -6.83
CA LEU A 186 19.97 5.12 -7.60
C LEU A 186 21.13 4.58 -8.45
N ALA A 187 21.94 5.45 -9.05
CA ALA A 187 23.14 5.04 -9.78
C ALA A 187 24.14 4.29 -8.89
N SER A 188 24.35 4.76 -7.66
CA SER A 188 25.24 4.08 -6.69
C SER A 188 24.73 2.68 -6.29
N ARG A 189 23.40 2.51 -6.15
CA ARG A 189 22.78 1.21 -5.82
C ARG A 189 22.94 0.18 -6.94
N LEU A 190 22.93 0.62 -8.20
CA LEU A 190 23.15 -0.26 -9.35
C LEU A 190 24.60 -0.72 -9.45
N GLN A 191 25.57 0.15 -9.15
CA GLN A 191 27.00 -0.20 -9.16
C GLN A 191 27.39 -1.17 -8.03
N MET A 192 26.72 -1.11 -6.87
CA MET A 192 26.93 -2.08 -5.78
C MET A 192 26.28 -3.44 -6.02
N LYS A 193 25.38 -3.58 -7.00
CA LYS A 193 24.72 -4.85 -7.34
C LYS A 193 25.46 -5.67 -8.40
N THR A 194 26.55 -5.17 -8.98
CA THR A 194 27.44 -5.99 -9.82
C THR A 194 28.21 -6.95 -8.90
N PRO A 195 27.97 -8.28 -8.97
CA PRO A 195 28.63 -9.22 -8.08
C PRO A 195 30.13 -9.24 -8.35
N GLU A 196 30.90 -9.25 -7.27
CA GLU A 196 32.28 -9.73 -7.27
C GLU A 196 32.34 -11.00 -8.11
N SER A 197 33.31 -11.02 -9.00
CA SER A 197 33.64 -12.11 -9.90
C SER A 197 33.48 -13.44 -9.18
N VAL A 198 32.55 -14.27 -9.65
CA VAL A 198 32.52 -15.69 -9.29
C VAL A 198 33.91 -16.23 -9.63
N GLU A 199 34.75 -16.42 -8.62
CA GLU A 199 35.93 -17.26 -8.75
C GLU A 199 35.42 -18.62 -9.19
N ILE A 200 35.65 -18.93 -10.47
CA ILE A 200 35.47 -20.26 -11.01
C ILE A 200 36.52 -21.11 -10.28
N VAL A 201 36.09 -21.74 -9.19
CA VAL A 201 36.82 -22.88 -8.65
C VAL A 201 36.65 -23.99 -9.69
N GLU A 202 37.70 -24.20 -10.50
CA GLU A 202 37.86 -25.41 -11.30
C GLU A 202 37.91 -26.60 -10.32
N ASP A 203 36.74 -27.17 -10.03
CA ASP A 203 36.64 -28.39 -9.23
C ASP A 203 36.80 -29.60 -10.15
N ASP A 204 37.90 -30.30 -9.90
CA ASP A 204 38.50 -31.35 -10.68
C ASP A 204 37.78 -32.67 -10.34
N HIS A 205 36.62 -32.92 -10.97
CA HIS A 205 35.87 -34.17 -10.77
C HIS A 205 35.89 -35.09 -12.00
N LYS A 206 36.78 -36.08 -11.85
CA LYS A 206 36.86 -37.38 -12.51
C LYS A 206 35.50 -37.89 -13.00
N SER A 207 35.48 -38.20 -14.29
CA SER A 207 34.48 -39.07 -14.90
C SER A 207 34.54 -40.46 -14.30
N ASP A 208 33.45 -40.91 -13.68
CA ASP A 208 33.16 -42.32 -13.53
C ASP A 208 31.84 -42.66 -14.23
N LEU A 209 31.94 -43.75 -14.99
CA LEU A 209 30.95 -44.31 -15.89
C LEU A 209 29.69 -44.75 -15.15
N VAL A 210 28.51 -44.41 -15.68
CA VAL A 210 27.28 -45.17 -15.41
C VAL A 210 26.49 -45.40 -16.70
N ASP A 211 26.20 -46.68 -16.91
CA ASP A 211 25.66 -47.43 -18.04
C ASP A 211 24.18 -47.07 -18.37
N PRO A 212 23.79 -46.89 -19.65
CA PRO A 212 22.44 -46.45 -20.02
C PRO A 212 21.50 -47.64 -20.28
N LYS A 213 21.01 -48.32 -19.23
CA LYS A 213 19.91 -49.28 -19.38
C LYS A 213 19.07 -49.42 -18.11
N THR A 214 18.14 -48.50 -17.85
CA THR A 214 16.92 -48.88 -17.12
C THR A 214 15.76 -47.89 -17.35
N GLU A 215 14.70 -48.43 -17.96
CA GLU A 215 13.29 -48.12 -17.69
C GLU A 215 12.65 -46.82 -18.22
N LEU A 216 12.23 -46.93 -19.49
CA LEU A 216 10.83 -46.68 -19.85
C LEU A 216 9.89 -47.48 -18.91
N LYS A 217 9.04 -46.77 -18.15
CA LYS A 217 7.59 -47.03 -17.97
C LYS A 217 7.07 -46.26 -16.75
N LEU A 218 6.21 -45.27 -17.01
CA LEU A 218 4.83 -45.18 -16.48
C LEU A 218 4.30 -43.76 -16.64
N LYS A 219 3.58 -43.56 -17.76
CA LYS A 219 2.39 -42.71 -17.76
C LYS A 219 1.34 -43.41 -16.89
N SER A 220 0.84 -42.75 -15.84
CA SER A 220 -0.56 -42.76 -15.37
C SER A 220 -0.62 -42.37 -13.90
N LEU A 221 -1.69 -41.63 -13.52
CA LEU A 221 -2.02 -41.03 -12.21
C LEU A 221 -1.50 -39.58 -12.15
N GLY A 222 -2.27 -38.51 -12.37
CA GLY A 222 -3.69 -38.33 -12.09
C GLY A 222 -3.89 -38.26 -10.59
N PHE A 223 -3.87 -37.06 -10.00
CA PHE A 223 -4.79 -36.60 -8.95
C PHE A 223 -4.43 -35.17 -8.46
N PHE A 224 -5.48 -34.36 -8.42
CA PHE A 224 -5.70 -33.03 -7.82
C PHE A 224 -4.93 -31.82 -8.34
#